data_AF-E4QDT2-F1
#
_entry.id   AF-E4QDT2-F1
#
_cell.length_a   1.000
_cell.length_b   1.000
_cell.length_c   1.000
_cell.angle_alpha   90.00
_cell.angle_beta   90.00
_cell.angle_gamma   90.00
#
_symmetry.space_group_name_H-M   'P 1'
#
loop_
_entity.id
_entity.type
_entity.pdbx_description
1 polymer ?
#
loop_
_entity_poly.entity_id
_entity_poly.type
_entity_poly.pdbx_seq_one_letter_code
_entity_poly.pdbx_strand_id
1 'polypeptide(L)' 'MIPYLPEDLAPYLTITREGFTLKENAPKEVVRKFKKWVEELEEKEKEMVKIRGGNDDSTKS' A
#
# COMPACT_ATOMS: atom_id res chain seq x y z
N MET A 1 -2.94 -4.50 -9.26
CA MET A 1 -3.56 -5.35 -8.22
C MET A 1 -3.60 -4.49 -6.97
N ILE A 2 -4.77 -4.16 -6.42
CA ILE A 2 -4.83 -3.37 -5.18
C ILE A 2 -4.37 -4.32 -4.07
N PRO A 3 -3.29 -4.00 -3.34
CA PRO A 3 -2.85 -4.83 -2.23
C PRO A 3 -3.96 -4.92 -1.18
N TYR A 4 -4.02 -6.07 -0.50
CA TYR A 4 -5.07 -6.42 0.46
C TYR A 4 -5.54 -5.22 1.29
N LEU A 5 -6.79 -4.80 1.07
CA LEU A 5 -7.39 -3.71 1.83
C LEU A 5 -7.97 -4.29 3.13
N PRO A 6 -7.56 -3.81 4.31
CA PRO A 6 -8.13 -4.27 5.57
C PRO A 6 -9.63 -3.93 5.63
N GLU A 7 -10.44 -4.92 5.99
CA GLU A 7 -11.90 -4.77 6.08
C GLU A 7 -12.32 -3.69 7.08
N ASP A 8 -11.55 -3.53 8.17
CA ASP A 8 -11.76 -2.46 9.16
C ASP A 8 -11.59 -1.05 8.59
N LEU A 9 -10.79 -0.89 7.54
CA LEU A 9 -10.53 0.40 6.91
C LEU A 9 -11.54 0.70 5.81
N ALA A 10 -12.01 -0.33 5.10
CA ALA A 10 -12.93 -0.20 3.98
C ALA A 10 -14.14 0.75 4.22
N PRO A 11 -14.88 0.69 5.34
CA PRO A 11 -16.00 1.59 5.57
C PRO A 11 -15.59 3.05 5.83
N TYR A 12 -14.33 3.28 6.24
CA TYR A 12 -13.78 4.60 6.56
C TYR A 12 -12.90 5.17 5.45
N LEU A 13 -12.71 4.44 4.35
CA LEU A 13 -11.94 4.90 3.20
C LEU A 13 -12.82 5.45 2.10
N THR A 14 -12.27 6.45 1.42
CA THR A 14 -12.81 7.08 0.24
C THR A 14 -11.83 6.79 -0.90
N ILE A 15 -12.34 6.15 -1.95
CA ILE A 15 -11.55 5.87 -3.16
C ILE A 15 -11.66 7.09 -4.06
N THR A 16 -10.54 7.79 -4.25
CA THR A 16 -10.44 8.92 -5.18
C THR A 16 -9.65 8.48 -6.41
N ARG A 17 -9.58 9.35 -7.43
CA ARG A 17 -8.71 9.11 -8.60
C ARG A 17 -7.23 9.04 -8.26
N GLU A 18 -6.83 9.62 -7.12
CA GLU A 18 -5.43 9.71 -6.70
C GLU A 18 -5.06 8.61 -5.69
N GLY A 19 -6.02 7.87 -5.14
CA GLY A 19 -5.76 6.76 -4.23
C GLY A 19 -6.84 6.58 -3.17
N PHE A 20 -6.40 6.32 -1.93
CA PHE A 20 -7.27 6.08 -0.77
C PHE A 20 -7.09 7.20 0.25
N THR A 21 -8.19 7.82 0.68
CA THR A 21 -8.21 8.82 1.76
C THR A 21 -9.15 8.40 2.88
N LEU A 22 -8.83 8.73 4.12
CA LEU A 22 -9.72 8.49 5.25
C LEU A 22 -10.84 9.52 5.31
N LYS A 23 -12.03 9.08 5.71
CA LYS A 23 -13.16 9.97 6.05
C LYS A 23 -12.85 10.75 7.32
N GLU A 24 -13.36 11.98 7.42
CA GLU A 24 -13.13 12.88 8.58
C GLU A 24 -13.64 12.30 9.90
N ASN A 25 -14.63 11.40 9.87
CA ASN A 25 -15.18 10.73 11.03
C ASN A 25 -14.45 9.42 11.41
N ALA A 26 -13.31 9.12 10.77
CA ALA A 26 -12.55 7.92 11.08
C ALA A 26 -12.04 7.93 12.53
N PRO A 27 -12.28 6.88 13.33
CA PRO A 27 -11.78 6.82 14.69
C PRO A 27 -10.24 6.76 14.70
N LYS A 28 -9.61 7.25 15.78
CA LYS A 28 -8.14 7.31 15.91
C LYS A 28 -7.45 5.95 15.68
N GLU A 29 -8.11 4.86 16.05
CA GLU A 29 -7.61 3.51 15.79
C GLU A 29 -7.51 3.20 14.29
N VAL A 30 -8.53 3.56 13.51
CA VAL A 30 -8.57 3.40 12.06
C VAL A 30 -7.48 4.26 11.39
N VAL A 31 -7.28 5.50 11.88
CA VAL A 31 -6.18 6.36 11.40
C VAL A 31 -4.81 5.68 11.58
N ARG A 32 -4.58 5.07 12.75
CA ARG A 32 -3.33 4.35 13.04
C ARG A 32 -3.17 3.11 12.15
N LYS A 33 -4.24 2.33 11.97
CA LYS A 33 -4.26 1.15 11.09
C LYS A 33 -3.98 1.54 9.64
N PHE A 34 -4.59 2.62 9.15
CA PHE A 34 -4.37 3.13 7.80
C PHE A 34 -2.93 3.56 7.57
N LYS A 35 -2.33 4.30 8.50
CA LYS A 35 -0.93 4.72 8.40
C LYS A 35 0.01 3.52 8.29
N LYS A 36 -0.21 2.49 9.12
CA LYS A 36 0.58 1.26 9.07
C LYS A 36 0.39 0.51 7.76
N TRP A 37 -0.85 0.41 7.29
CA TRP A 37 -1.14 -0.24 6.01
C TRP A 37 -0.43 0.45 4.84
N VAL A 38 -0.47 1.79 4.77
CA VAL A 38 0.24 2.56 3.73
C VAL A 38 1.75 2.30 3.78
N GLU A 39 2.36 2.29 4.97
CA GLU A 39 3.78 1.97 5.15
C GLU A 39 4.11 0.55 4.62
N GLU A 40 3.29 -0.46 4.94
CA GLU A 40 3.45 -1.81 4.41
C GLU A 40 3.29 -1.89 2.89
N LEU A 41 2.44 -1.04 2.29
CA LEU A 41 2.31 -0.96 0.83
C LEU A 41 3.58 -0.40 0.19
N GLU A 42 4.14 0.67 0.74
CA GLU A 42 5.38 1.27 0.25
C GLU A 42 6.55 0.30 0.36
N GLU A 43 6.65 -0.47 1.45
CA GLU A 43 7.68 -1.50 1.61
C GLU A 43 7.53 -2.62 0.58
N LYS A 44 6.31 -3.12 0.36
CA LYS A 44 6.04 -4.14 -0.67
C LYS A 44 6.29 -3.64 -2.08
N GLU A 45 5.94 -2.39 -2.37
CA GLU A 45 6.22 -1.78 -3.67
C GLU A 45 7.74 -1.67 -3.90
N LYS A 46 8.50 -1.19 -2.90
CA LYS A 46 9.96 -1.16 -2.96
C LYS A 46 10.57 -2.55 -3.14
N GLU A 47 10.05 -3.57 -2.46
CA GLU A 47 10.51 -4.95 -2.60
C GLU A 47 10.23 -5.48 -4.02
N MET A 48 9.03 -5.27 -4.56
CA MET A 48 8.70 -5.67 -5.95
C MET A 48 9.56 -4.94 -6.99
N VAL A 49 9.82 -3.64 -6.80
CA VAL A 49 10.72 -2.86 -7.66
C VAL A 49 12.14 -3.42 -7.60
N LYS A 50 12.61 -3.83 -6.42
CA LYS A 50 13.94 -4.43 -6.25
C LYS A 50 14.08 -5.78 -6.95
N ILE A 51 13.04 -6.62 -6.94
CA ILE A 51 13.02 -7.89 -7.66
C ILE A 51 13.00 -7.67 -9.17
N ARG A 52 12.26 -6.66 -9.65
CA ARG A 52 12.17 -6.34 -11.08
C ARG A 52 13.44 -5.65 -11.62
N GLY A 53 14.12 -4.85 -10.81
CA GLY A 53 15.40 -4.21 -11.16
C GLY A 53 16.64 -5.06 -10.89
N GLY A 54 16.50 -6.19 -10.18
CA GLY A 54 17.59 -7.12 -9.88
C GLY A 54 17.79 -8.25 -10.89
N ASN A 55 17.04 -8.25 -12.00
CA ASN A 55 17.07 -9.31 -12.99
C ASN A 55 17.47 -8.83 -14.39
N ASP A 56 18.34 -7.80 -14.45
CA ASP A 56 19.09 -7.44 -15.65
C ASP A 56 20.56 -7.85 -15.46
N ASP A 57 20.92 -8.89 -16.22
CA ASP A 57 22.26 -9.24 -16.67
C ASP A 57 23.29 -9.81 -15.66
N SER A 58 23.12 -11.08 -15.32
CA SER A 58 24.25 -12.01 -15.23
C SER A 58 24.15 -13.02 -16.36
N THR A 59 23.99 -12.51 -17.59
CA THR A 59 24.12 -13.32 -18.80
C THR A 59 25.60 -13.47 -19.07
N LYS A 60 26.16 -14.55 -18.55
CA LYS A 60 27.46 -15.09 -18.95
C LYS A 60 27.50 -15.22 -20.47
N SER A 61 28.35 -14.46 -21.15
CA SER A 61 28.94 -14.78 -22.46
C SER A 61 30.24 -14.02 -22.66
#